data_AF-A0A2E2B0R6-F1
#
_entry.id   AF-A0A2E2B0R6-F1
#
_cell.length_a   1.000
_cell.length_b   1.000
_cell.length_c   1.000
_cell.angle_alpha   90.00
_cell.angle_beta   90.00
_cell.angle_gamma   90.00
#
_symmetry.space_group_name_H-M   'P 1'
#
loop_
_entity.id
_entity.type
_entity.pdbx_description
1 polymer ?
#
loop_
_entity_poly.entity_id
_entity_poly.type
_entity_poly.pdbx_seq_one_letter_code
_entity_poly.pdbx_strand_id
1 'polypeptide(L)'
;DAIAAIKDGEYHFADALDDGSLLQITITINADQMTVDFTGTGAVNPNAFNANRAIVESAILYCMRCIIHQDIPLNSGVMEPINIILPTCMLNPPACDDPLKHAAVAAGNVELSQRVVDMFFGALNIMAGCQGTMNNFIFGDGQFGYYETICGGVGATATSHGASAVHSHMTNTRMTDVEVFETQYPARLRQFAIRQNAGGQGKHNGGDGVIREIEFLKDLEVSMLTQRRVRPPFGLDGGEPGSVGKNQLKRAVDDNVIDLGSLVQVSVKARDVLTIQTPGGGGFGKGD
;
A
#
# COMPACT_ATOMS: atom_id res chain seq x y z
N ASP A 1 -14.89 21.53 -12.71
CA ASP A 1 -14.70 22.26 -11.44
C ASP A 1 -13.51 21.80 -10.61
N ALA A 2 -13.52 20.57 -10.05
CA ALA A 2 -12.42 20.13 -9.18
C ALA A 2 -11.04 20.14 -9.88
N ILE A 3 -10.98 19.71 -11.15
CA ILE A 3 -9.75 19.78 -11.96
C ILE A 3 -9.31 21.23 -12.17
N ALA A 4 -10.24 22.11 -12.55
CA ALA A 4 -9.98 23.53 -12.78
C ALA A 4 -9.56 24.32 -11.52
N ALA A 5 -9.77 23.76 -10.33
CA ALA A 5 -9.25 24.33 -9.08
C ALA A 5 -7.77 24.01 -8.85
N ILE A 6 -7.22 23.00 -9.54
CA ILE A 6 -5.80 22.70 -9.57
C ILE A 6 -5.15 23.65 -10.57
N LYS A 7 -4.00 24.22 -10.19
CA LYS A 7 -3.27 25.14 -11.08
C LYS A 7 -2.84 24.40 -12.36
N ASP A 8 -3.02 25.04 -13.50
CA ASP A 8 -2.49 24.54 -14.78
C ASP A 8 -0.99 24.29 -14.70
N GLY A 9 -0.55 23.17 -15.28
CA GLY A 9 0.85 22.78 -15.27
C GLY A 9 1.06 21.28 -15.37
N GLU A 10 2.32 20.90 -15.21
CA GLU A 10 2.79 19.51 -15.27
C GLU A 10 3.39 19.14 -13.91
N TYR A 11 2.92 18.02 -13.36
CA TYR A 11 3.24 17.55 -12.02
C TYR A 11 3.82 16.15 -12.12
N HIS A 12 5.05 15.98 -11.65
CA HIS A 12 5.77 14.72 -11.78
C HIS A 12 5.99 14.07 -10.42
N PHE A 13 5.85 12.75 -10.37
CA PHE A 13 6.23 11.97 -9.22
C PHE A 13 6.76 10.60 -9.63
N ALA A 14 7.68 10.07 -8.84
CA ALA A 14 8.23 8.74 -9.04
C ALA A 14 8.36 8.03 -7.69
N ASP A 15 8.09 6.73 -7.70
CA ASP A 15 8.29 5.84 -6.56
C ASP A 15 8.90 4.52 -7.07
N ALA A 16 9.28 3.64 -6.17
CA ALA A 16 9.71 2.30 -6.54
C ALA A 16 9.20 1.26 -5.54
N LEU A 17 9.02 0.04 -6.06
CA LEU A 17 8.79 -1.13 -5.24
C LEU A 17 10.06 -1.53 -4.47
N ASP A 18 9.90 -2.43 -3.51
CA ASP A 18 11.02 -2.95 -2.71
C ASP A 18 12.03 -3.74 -3.58
N ASP A 19 11.60 -4.32 -4.70
CA ASP A 19 12.47 -5.00 -5.67
C ASP A 19 13.19 -4.04 -6.65
N GLY A 20 12.92 -2.73 -6.54
CA GLY A 20 13.49 -1.70 -7.39
C GLY A 20 12.70 -1.41 -8.67
N SER A 21 11.57 -2.08 -8.92
CA SER A 21 10.70 -1.75 -10.04
C SER A 21 10.21 -0.30 -9.94
N LEU A 22 10.46 0.49 -10.98
CA LEU A 22 10.15 1.91 -11.03
C LEU A 22 8.67 2.15 -11.36
N LEU A 23 8.05 3.10 -10.67
CA LEU A 23 6.72 3.61 -10.96
C LEU A 23 6.82 5.12 -11.20
N GLN A 24 6.19 5.61 -12.26
CA GLN A 24 6.19 7.04 -12.59
C GLN A 24 4.79 7.50 -12.94
N ILE A 25 4.49 8.75 -12.56
CA ILE A 25 3.28 9.44 -12.95
C ILE A 25 3.63 10.88 -13.33
N THR A 26 3.04 11.32 -14.43
CA THR A 26 2.99 12.73 -14.83
C THR A 26 1.53 13.12 -14.94
N ILE A 27 1.13 14.14 -14.19
CA ILE A 27 -0.23 14.71 -14.26
C ILE A 27 -0.12 16.06 -14.94
N THR A 28 -0.82 16.23 -16.06
CA THR A 28 -0.93 17.50 -16.77
C THR A 28 -2.32 18.05 -16.60
N ILE A 29 -2.43 19.29 -16.09
CA ILE A 29 -3.69 20.01 -15.93
C ILE A 29 -3.74 21.13 -16.96
N ASN A 30 -4.82 21.17 -17.73
CA ASN A 30 -5.14 22.23 -18.67
C ASN A 30 -6.61 22.60 -18.54
N ALA A 31 -6.88 23.70 -17.84
CA ALA A 31 -8.22 24.15 -17.50
C ALA A 31 -9.02 23.06 -16.78
N ASP A 32 -10.02 22.47 -17.43
CA ASP A 32 -10.88 21.44 -16.86
C ASP A 32 -10.51 20.01 -17.25
N GLN A 33 -9.42 19.82 -18.01
CA GLN A 33 -8.92 18.52 -18.46
C GLN A 33 -7.69 18.07 -17.66
N MET A 34 -7.61 16.77 -17.40
CA MET A 34 -6.47 16.13 -16.76
C MET A 34 -5.92 15.02 -17.65
N THR A 35 -4.61 15.01 -17.89
CA THR A 35 -3.92 13.84 -18.44
C THR A 35 -3.10 13.18 -17.35
N VAL A 36 -3.28 11.88 -17.16
CA VAL A 36 -2.49 11.06 -16.23
C VAL A 36 -1.65 10.08 -17.06
N ASP A 37 -0.34 10.32 -17.10
CA ASP A 37 0.61 9.58 -17.91
C ASP A 37 1.56 8.73 -17.05
N PHE A 38 1.60 7.43 -17.33
CA PHE A 38 2.47 6.45 -16.67
C PHE A 38 3.71 6.09 -17.50
N THR A 39 4.01 6.83 -18.56
CA THR A 39 5.21 6.67 -19.37
C THR A 39 6.47 6.75 -18.48
N GLY A 40 7.35 5.77 -18.66
CA GLY A 40 8.57 5.59 -17.85
C GLY A 40 8.40 4.68 -16.63
N THR A 41 7.18 4.23 -16.33
CA THR A 41 6.95 3.08 -15.45
C THR A 41 7.65 1.81 -15.97
N GLY A 42 8.19 1.01 -15.06
CA GLY A 42 8.98 -0.18 -15.36
C GLY A 42 8.23 -1.26 -16.16
N ALA A 43 9.00 -2.10 -16.85
CA ALA A 43 8.48 -3.23 -17.62
C ALA A 43 7.67 -4.20 -16.75
N VAL A 44 6.89 -5.08 -17.40
CA VAL A 44 6.12 -6.15 -16.75
C VAL A 44 7.00 -6.90 -15.76
N ASN A 45 6.56 -6.95 -14.50
CA ASN A 45 7.30 -7.59 -13.43
C ASN A 45 7.18 -9.12 -13.56
N PRO A 46 8.27 -9.88 -13.39
CA PRO A 46 8.24 -11.34 -13.51
C PRO A 46 7.45 -12.04 -12.40
N ASN A 47 7.20 -11.36 -11.27
CA ASN A 47 6.42 -11.86 -10.15
C ASN A 47 4.98 -11.32 -10.20
N ALA A 48 4.27 -11.36 -9.07
CA ALA A 48 2.87 -10.93 -8.98
C ALA A 48 2.65 -9.41 -8.89
N PHE A 49 3.72 -8.60 -8.96
CA PHE A 49 3.67 -7.14 -8.91
C PHE A 49 3.31 -6.53 -10.27
N ASN A 50 2.15 -6.93 -10.81
CA ASN A 50 1.53 -6.29 -11.96
C ASN A 50 0.10 -5.89 -11.63
N ALA A 51 -0.40 -4.86 -12.30
CA ALA A 51 -1.79 -4.42 -12.24
C ALA A 51 -2.34 -4.33 -13.66
N ASN A 52 -3.63 -4.60 -13.82
CA ASN A 52 -4.29 -4.35 -15.10
C ASN A 52 -4.81 -2.91 -15.15
N ARG A 53 -5.17 -2.46 -16.36
CA ARG A 53 -5.74 -1.13 -16.61
C ARG A 53 -6.92 -0.80 -15.67
N ALA A 54 -7.81 -1.75 -15.39
CA ALA A 54 -8.97 -1.53 -14.54
C ALA A 54 -8.59 -1.17 -13.09
N ILE A 55 -7.52 -1.77 -12.55
CA ILE A 55 -6.98 -1.41 -11.22
C ILE A 55 -6.47 0.04 -11.21
N VAL A 56 -5.74 0.44 -12.27
CA VAL A 56 -5.21 1.81 -12.40
C VAL A 56 -6.34 2.84 -12.51
N GLU A 57 -7.33 2.57 -13.36
CA GLU A 57 -8.50 3.43 -13.55
C GLU A 57 -9.32 3.56 -12.26
N SER A 58 -9.49 2.47 -11.50
CA SER A 58 -10.15 2.48 -10.20
C SER A 58 -9.39 3.32 -9.15
N ALA A 59 -8.07 3.24 -9.12
CA ALA A 59 -7.23 4.06 -8.25
C ALA A 59 -7.34 5.56 -8.58
N ILE A 60 -7.34 5.92 -9.87
CA ILE A 60 -7.54 7.31 -10.31
C ILE A 60 -8.95 7.79 -9.96
N LEU A 61 -9.97 6.97 -10.20
CA LEU A 61 -11.35 7.27 -9.81
C LEU A 61 -11.47 7.55 -8.30
N TYR A 62 -10.80 6.76 -7.46
CA TYR A 62 -10.71 6.99 -6.02
C TYR A 62 -10.06 8.35 -5.71
N CYS A 63 -8.91 8.66 -6.31
CA CYS A 63 -8.23 9.94 -6.12
C CYS A 63 -9.13 11.13 -6.48
N MET A 64 -9.83 11.04 -7.62
CA MET A 64 -10.78 12.04 -8.05
C MET A 64 -11.93 12.20 -7.06
N ARG A 65 -12.47 11.10 -6.53
CA ARG A 65 -13.53 11.17 -5.52
C ARG A 65 -13.05 11.87 -4.24
N CYS A 66 -11.80 11.71 -3.85
CA CYS A 66 -11.22 12.36 -2.66
C CYS A 66 -11.06 13.88 -2.84
N ILE A 67 -10.72 14.36 -4.04
CA ILE A 67 -10.52 15.80 -4.29
C ILE A 67 -11.83 16.51 -4.68
N ILE A 68 -12.84 15.78 -5.14
CA ILE A 68 -14.17 16.33 -5.41
C ILE A 68 -14.92 16.48 -4.08
N HIS A 69 -14.90 17.70 -3.53
CA HIS A 69 -15.65 18.09 -2.32
C HIS A 69 -17.13 18.40 -2.61
N GLN A 70 -17.76 17.60 -3.47
CA GLN A 70 -19.17 17.73 -3.82
C GLN A 70 -19.90 16.41 -3.53
N ASP A 71 -21.19 16.52 -3.20
CA ASP A 71 -22.07 15.37 -3.04
C ASP A 71 -22.56 14.91 -4.42
N ILE A 72 -21.69 14.19 -5.13
CA ILE A 72 -22.01 13.57 -6.42
C ILE A 72 -22.04 12.04 -6.28
N PRO A 73 -22.92 11.34 -7.03
CA PRO A 73 -22.92 9.89 -7.06
C PRO A 73 -21.58 9.34 -7.56
N LEU A 74 -21.14 8.22 -6.99
CA LEU A 74 -19.95 7.52 -7.48
C LEU A 74 -20.27 6.84 -8.83
N ASN A 75 -19.77 7.40 -9.94
CA ASN A 75 -19.92 6.86 -11.28
C ASN A 75 -18.75 7.26 -12.18
N SER A 76 -18.62 6.61 -13.34
CA SER A 76 -17.51 6.83 -14.28
C SER A 76 -17.54 8.18 -15.02
N GLY A 77 -18.60 8.99 -14.89
CA GLY A 77 -18.66 10.32 -15.48
C GLY A 77 -17.56 11.24 -14.96
N VAL A 78 -17.06 11.02 -13.75
CA VAL A 78 -15.90 11.78 -13.22
C VAL A 78 -14.59 11.49 -13.96
N MET A 79 -14.54 10.42 -14.77
CA MET A 79 -13.41 10.05 -15.61
C MET A 79 -13.48 10.65 -17.01
N GLU A 80 -14.63 11.20 -17.43
CA GLU A 80 -14.81 11.81 -18.76
C GLU A 80 -13.76 12.89 -19.09
N PRO A 81 -13.39 13.83 -18.19
CA PRO A 81 -12.35 14.83 -18.47
C PRO A 81 -10.92 14.32 -18.25
N ILE A 82 -10.72 13.01 -18.07
CA ILE A 82 -9.43 12.41 -17.70
C ILE A 82 -8.94 11.51 -18.84
N ASN A 83 -7.83 11.92 -19.45
CA ASN A 83 -7.10 11.09 -20.40
C ASN A 83 -6.02 10.28 -19.66
N ILE A 84 -6.04 8.95 -19.79
CA ILE A 84 -5.06 8.06 -19.16
C ILE A 84 -4.12 7.49 -20.22
N ILE A 85 -2.86 7.92 -20.16
CA ILE A 85 -1.78 7.36 -20.98
C ILE A 85 -1.10 6.26 -20.19
N LEU A 86 -1.28 5.02 -20.65
CA LEU A 86 -0.82 3.83 -19.93
C LEU A 86 -0.17 2.86 -20.93
N PRO A 87 1.16 2.95 -21.11
CA PRO A 87 1.90 2.10 -22.04
C PRO A 87 1.99 0.66 -21.53
N THR A 88 2.50 -0.25 -22.36
CA THR A 88 2.80 -1.62 -21.93
C THR A 88 3.88 -1.60 -20.85
N CYS A 89 3.49 -1.91 -19.62
CA CYS A 89 4.34 -1.83 -18.43
C CYS A 89 3.75 -2.71 -17.31
N MET A 90 4.34 -2.71 -16.11
CA MET A 90 3.78 -3.47 -14.98
C MET A 90 2.38 -3.03 -14.54
N LEU A 91 1.96 -1.80 -14.86
CA LEU A 91 0.60 -1.29 -14.61
C LEU A 91 -0.40 -1.60 -15.74
N ASN A 92 0.09 -2.16 -16.85
CA ASN A 92 -0.71 -2.56 -17.99
C ASN A 92 0.02 -3.64 -18.80
N PRO A 93 0.19 -4.84 -18.23
CA PRO A 93 0.83 -5.94 -18.93
C PRO A 93 -0.03 -6.31 -20.15
N PRO A 94 0.59 -6.77 -21.25
CA PRO A 94 -0.14 -7.14 -22.45
C PRO A 94 -1.01 -8.37 -22.15
N ALA A 95 -2.20 -8.41 -22.74
CA ALA A 95 -3.06 -9.58 -22.67
C ALA A 95 -2.34 -10.79 -23.28
N CYS A 96 -2.52 -11.96 -22.66
CA CYS A 96 -2.01 -13.23 -23.14
C CYS A 96 -3.13 -14.27 -23.12
N ASP A 97 -3.33 -14.95 -24.26
CA ASP A 97 -4.32 -16.03 -24.40
C ASP A 97 -3.91 -17.30 -23.64
N ASP A 98 -2.63 -17.43 -23.28
CA ASP A 98 -2.12 -18.52 -22.45
C ASP A 98 -2.10 -18.08 -20.98
N PRO A 99 -2.99 -18.62 -20.12
CA PRO A 99 -3.07 -18.22 -18.72
C PRO A 99 -1.76 -18.46 -17.94
N LEU A 100 -0.94 -19.43 -18.36
CA LEU A 100 0.34 -19.73 -17.70
C LEU A 100 1.44 -18.72 -18.05
N LYS A 101 1.26 -17.95 -19.13
CA LYS A 101 2.19 -16.90 -19.57
C LYS A 101 1.64 -15.49 -19.30
N HIS A 102 0.39 -15.40 -18.87
CA HIS A 102 -0.22 -14.13 -18.48
C HIS A 102 0.50 -13.60 -17.24
N ALA A 103 0.84 -12.30 -17.26
CA ALA A 103 1.50 -11.67 -16.12
C ALA A 103 0.64 -11.81 -14.85
N ALA A 104 1.25 -12.26 -13.75
CA ALA A 104 0.53 -12.41 -12.50
C ALA A 104 0.19 -11.02 -11.92
N VAL A 105 -1.08 -10.81 -11.57
CA VAL A 105 -1.61 -9.52 -11.07
C VAL A 105 -2.05 -9.57 -9.61
N ALA A 106 -1.65 -10.60 -8.85
CA ALA A 106 -2.15 -10.81 -7.49
C ALA A 106 -1.78 -9.65 -6.53
N ALA A 107 -0.67 -8.94 -6.77
CA ALA A 107 -0.30 -7.76 -6.00
C ALA A 107 -0.90 -6.45 -6.56
N GLY A 108 -1.59 -6.50 -7.69
CA GLY A 108 -2.08 -5.31 -8.38
C GLY A 108 -3.02 -4.46 -7.52
N ASN A 109 -4.07 -5.09 -6.99
CA ASN A 109 -5.05 -4.38 -6.17
C ASN A 109 -4.56 -4.06 -4.75
N VAL A 110 -3.55 -4.78 -4.25
CA VAL A 110 -3.14 -4.76 -2.84
C VAL A 110 -1.84 -3.97 -2.61
N GLU A 111 -1.03 -3.78 -3.64
CA GLU A 111 0.23 -3.03 -3.57
C GLU A 111 0.29 -1.91 -4.60
N LEU A 112 0.14 -2.23 -5.89
CA LEU A 112 0.32 -1.24 -6.96
C LEU A 112 -0.75 -0.17 -6.97
N SER A 113 -2.00 -0.51 -6.68
CA SER A 113 -3.08 0.45 -6.54
C SER A 113 -2.79 1.47 -5.42
N GLN A 114 -2.23 1.03 -4.29
CA GLN A 114 -1.79 1.91 -3.20
C GLN A 114 -0.71 2.88 -3.69
N ARG A 115 0.23 2.40 -4.51
CA ARG A 115 1.30 3.24 -5.07
C ARG A 115 0.79 4.23 -6.10
N VAL A 116 -0.15 3.84 -6.95
CA VAL A 116 -0.79 4.78 -7.89
C VAL A 116 -1.48 5.92 -7.12
N VAL A 117 -2.20 5.61 -6.04
CA VAL A 117 -2.85 6.62 -5.20
C VAL A 117 -1.83 7.51 -4.49
N ASP A 118 -0.83 6.93 -3.83
CA ASP A 118 0.26 7.66 -3.17
C ASP A 118 0.94 8.63 -4.16
N MET A 119 1.37 8.14 -5.32
CA MET A 119 2.06 8.97 -6.32
C MET A 119 1.15 10.06 -6.90
N PHE A 120 -0.14 9.79 -7.10
CA PHE A 120 -1.10 10.79 -7.59
C PHE A 120 -1.23 11.96 -6.60
N PHE A 121 -1.44 11.67 -5.32
CA PHE A 121 -1.50 12.72 -4.30
C PHE A 121 -0.16 13.39 -4.06
N GLY A 122 0.94 12.65 -4.16
CA GLY A 122 2.31 13.17 -4.08
C GLY A 122 2.62 14.16 -5.19
N ALA A 123 2.28 13.84 -6.45
CA ALA A 123 2.49 14.71 -7.60
C ALA A 123 1.77 16.06 -7.44
N LEU A 124 0.52 16.03 -6.96
CA LEU A 124 -0.29 17.22 -6.72
C LEU A 124 -0.01 17.89 -5.36
N ASN A 125 0.94 17.36 -4.59
CA ASN A 125 1.32 17.85 -3.26
C ASN A 125 0.14 17.93 -2.26
N ILE A 126 -0.77 16.97 -2.31
CA ILE A 126 -2.00 16.93 -1.50
C ILE A 126 -1.78 16.19 -0.17
N MET A 127 -1.10 15.05 -0.22
CA MET A 127 -0.91 14.15 0.91
C MET A 127 0.42 13.41 0.77
N ALA A 128 1.16 13.30 1.87
CA ALA A 128 2.37 12.49 1.94
C ALA A 128 2.03 11.00 1.75
N GLY A 129 3.05 10.16 1.53
CA GLY A 129 2.83 8.73 1.29
C GLY A 129 2.19 8.06 2.50
N CYS A 130 1.13 7.29 2.27
CA CYS A 130 0.60 6.38 3.28
C CYS A 130 1.51 5.14 3.40
N GLN A 131 1.13 4.17 4.24
CA GLN A 131 1.84 2.91 4.36
C GLN A 131 2.07 2.17 3.03
N GLY A 132 1.33 2.50 1.95
CA GLY A 132 1.65 2.08 0.58
C GLY A 132 1.63 0.56 0.35
N THR A 133 0.93 -0.19 1.22
CA THR A 133 0.75 -1.64 1.18
C THR A 133 -0.51 -2.01 1.96
N MET A 134 -1.17 -3.10 1.60
CA MET A 134 -2.25 -3.68 2.43
C MET A 134 -1.73 -4.62 3.52
N ASN A 135 -0.43 -4.90 3.53
CA ASN A 135 0.22 -5.87 4.41
C ASN A 135 -0.51 -7.22 4.41
N ASN A 136 -0.65 -7.85 3.24
CA ASN A 136 -1.38 -9.12 3.14
C ASN A 136 -0.67 -10.21 3.93
N PHE A 137 -1.41 -10.79 4.86
CA PHE A 137 -0.98 -11.89 5.71
C PHE A 137 -1.93 -13.07 5.52
N ILE A 138 -1.38 -14.20 5.10
CA ILE A 138 -2.12 -15.43 4.84
C ILE A 138 -1.44 -16.58 5.58
N PHE A 139 -2.22 -17.47 6.18
CA PHE A 139 -1.69 -18.75 6.64
C PHE A 139 -2.72 -19.88 6.59
N GLY A 140 -2.25 -21.13 6.57
CA GLY A 140 -3.11 -22.31 6.53
C GLY A 140 -2.33 -23.62 6.38
N ASP A 141 -3.04 -24.72 6.14
CA ASP A 141 -2.47 -26.07 6.00
C ASP A 141 -3.18 -26.92 4.92
N GLY A 142 -3.81 -26.27 3.95
CA GLY A 142 -4.59 -26.93 2.90
C GLY A 142 -6.00 -27.36 3.32
N GLN A 143 -6.30 -27.41 4.62
CA GLN A 143 -7.66 -27.63 5.13
C GLN A 143 -8.41 -26.32 5.36
N PHE A 144 -7.68 -25.27 5.74
CA PHE A 144 -8.21 -23.92 5.88
C PHE A 144 -7.20 -22.89 5.39
N GLY A 145 -7.68 -21.67 5.18
CA GLY A 145 -6.86 -20.49 4.94
C GLY A 145 -7.43 -19.30 5.72
N TYR A 146 -6.55 -18.59 6.41
CA TYR A 146 -6.81 -17.26 6.94
C TYR A 146 -6.20 -16.22 6.01
N TYR A 147 -6.91 -15.12 5.75
CA TYR A 147 -6.40 -13.99 4.99
C TYR A 147 -6.81 -12.69 5.66
N GLU A 148 -5.84 -11.82 5.85
CA GLU A 148 -6.02 -10.50 6.43
C GLU A 148 -5.15 -9.44 5.76
N THR A 149 -5.70 -8.23 5.69
CA THR A 149 -4.99 -6.99 5.39
C THR A 149 -4.75 -6.23 6.70
N ILE A 150 -3.52 -5.81 6.98
CA ILE A 150 -3.16 -5.14 8.24
C ILE A 150 -3.01 -3.63 8.02
N CYS A 151 -3.64 -2.84 8.89
CA CYS A 151 -3.61 -1.38 8.85
C CYS A 151 -2.21 -0.80 9.14
N GLY A 152 -2.04 0.50 8.88
CA GLY A 152 -0.78 1.19 9.14
C GLY A 152 -0.95 2.69 9.23
N GLY A 153 0.14 3.42 8.97
CA GLY A 153 0.13 4.88 9.03
C GLY A 153 -0.40 5.53 7.75
N VAL A 154 -1.21 6.58 7.91
CA VAL A 154 -1.65 7.45 6.82
C VAL A 154 -0.69 8.63 6.69
N GLY A 155 -0.43 9.08 5.47
CA GLY A 155 0.38 10.27 5.21
C GLY A 155 -0.28 11.55 5.71
N ALA A 156 0.53 12.48 6.21
CA ALA A 156 0.05 13.78 6.63
C ALA A 156 -0.32 14.68 5.42
N THR A 157 -1.09 15.73 5.69
CA THR A 157 -1.44 16.77 4.71
C THR A 157 -0.93 18.13 5.17
N ALA A 158 -1.08 19.14 4.31
CA ALA A 158 -0.80 20.53 4.67
C ALA A 158 -1.63 21.07 5.85
N THR A 159 -2.71 20.39 6.24
CA THR A 159 -3.68 20.87 7.24
C THR A 159 -3.88 19.94 8.44
N SER A 160 -3.40 18.70 8.38
CA SER A 160 -3.62 17.72 9.45
C SER A 160 -2.55 16.64 9.53
N HIS A 161 -2.30 16.16 10.74
CA HIS A 161 -1.56 14.92 10.98
C HIS A 161 -2.21 13.73 10.27
N GLY A 162 -1.37 12.75 9.91
CA GLY A 162 -1.84 11.46 9.43
C GLY A 162 -2.48 10.63 10.54
N ALA A 163 -3.49 9.83 10.18
CA ALA A 163 -4.12 8.90 11.11
C ALA A 163 -3.24 7.65 11.34
N SER A 164 -3.09 7.26 12.60
CA SER A 164 -2.36 6.04 13.00
C SER A 164 -3.26 4.80 12.97
N ALA A 165 -2.69 3.66 12.58
CA ALA A 165 -3.32 2.34 12.67
C ALA A 165 -4.68 2.21 11.95
N VAL A 166 -4.82 2.84 10.78
CA VAL A 166 -6.04 2.75 9.96
C VAL A 166 -5.76 2.12 8.60
N HIS A 167 -6.77 1.46 8.05
CA HIS A 167 -6.75 1.03 6.66
C HIS A 167 -6.86 2.27 5.76
N SER A 168 -5.98 2.34 4.77
CA SER A 168 -5.82 3.52 3.91
C SER A 168 -6.12 3.17 2.46
N HIS A 169 -6.67 4.15 1.73
CA HIS A 169 -6.83 4.08 0.28
C HIS A 169 -7.62 2.84 -0.17
N MET A 170 -6.99 1.93 -0.92
CA MET A 170 -7.66 0.82 -1.58
C MET A 170 -8.06 -0.32 -0.63
N THR A 171 -7.79 -0.16 0.67
CA THR A 171 -8.17 -1.15 1.68
C THR A 171 -9.57 -0.86 2.22
N ASN A 172 -10.54 -1.67 1.80
CA ASN A 172 -11.95 -1.58 2.25
C ASN A 172 -12.37 -2.85 3.00
N THR A 173 -11.58 -3.24 3.99
CA THR A 173 -11.80 -4.42 4.84
C THR A 173 -11.85 -3.99 6.30
N ARG A 174 -12.50 -4.81 7.12
CA ARG A 174 -12.41 -4.69 8.58
C ARG A 174 -11.47 -5.76 9.09
N MET A 175 -10.76 -5.44 10.15
CA MET A 175 -9.93 -6.39 10.86
C MET A 175 -10.81 -7.42 11.60
N THR A 176 -10.38 -8.68 11.66
CA THR A 176 -11.07 -9.71 12.43
C THR A 176 -10.89 -9.46 13.92
N ASP A 177 -11.96 -9.59 14.71
CA ASP A 177 -11.88 -9.51 16.17
C ASP A 177 -10.94 -10.58 16.72
N VAL A 178 -10.13 -10.22 17.72
CA VAL A 178 -9.12 -11.13 18.29
C VAL A 178 -9.74 -12.41 18.86
N GLU A 179 -10.89 -12.33 19.52
CA GLU A 179 -11.59 -13.49 20.08
C GLU A 179 -12.03 -14.46 18.98
N VAL A 180 -12.51 -13.95 17.85
CA VAL A 180 -12.88 -14.75 16.68
C VAL A 180 -11.63 -15.37 16.06
N PHE A 181 -10.56 -14.58 15.90
CA PHE A 181 -9.28 -15.05 15.36
C PHE A 181 -8.73 -16.24 16.16
N GLU A 182 -8.61 -16.10 17.48
CA GLU A 182 -8.03 -17.13 18.34
C GLU A 182 -8.94 -18.36 18.52
N THR A 183 -10.26 -18.18 18.39
CA THR A 183 -11.21 -19.30 18.49
C THR A 183 -11.25 -20.14 17.21
N GLN A 184 -11.14 -19.50 16.04
CA GLN A 184 -11.30 -20.18 14.75
C GLN A 184 -9.99 -20.72 14.17
N TYR A 185 -8.85 -20.13 14.53
CA TYR A 185 -7.57 -20.46 13.94
C TYR A 185 -6.57 -20.95 14.99
N PRO A 186 -5.66 -21.89 14.63
CA PRO A 186 -4.64 -22.39 15.53
C PRO A 186 -3.48 -21.39 15.64
N ALA A 187 -3.79 -20.17 16.06
CA ALA A 187 -2.88 -19.06 16.25
C ALA A 187 -3.35 -18.19 17.42
N ARG A 188 -2.41 -17.55 18.11
CA ARG A 188 -2.67 -16.65 19.24
C ARG A 188 -2.06 -15.28 18.96
N LEU A 189 -2.82 -14.22 19.15
CA LEU A 189 -2.35 -12.84 19.01
C LEU A 189 -1.71 -12.40 20.33
N ARG A 190 -0.38 -12.44 20.39
CA ARG A 190 0.39 -12.06 21.58
C ARG A 190 0.40 -10.54 21.81
N GLN A 191 0.40 -9.78 20.73
CA GLN A 191 0.40 -8.32 20.78
C GLN A 191 -0.32 -7.77 19.56
N PHE A 192 -1.13 -6.73 19.81
CA PHE A 192 -1.60 -5.83 18.78
C PHE A 192 -1.61 -4.40 19.34
N ALA A 193 -0.71 -3.55 18.83
CA ALA A 193 -0.50 -2.22 19.36
C ALA A 193 -0.10 -1.23 18.26
N ILE A 194 -0.32 0.07 18.50
CA ILE A 194 0.22 1.13 17.66
C ILE A 194 1.75 1.13 17.77
N ARG A 195 2.43 1.14 16.63
CA ARG A 195 3.88 1.24 16.51
C ARG A 195 4.31 2.70 16.65
N GLN A 196 4.45 3.16 17.89
CA GLN A 196 4.78 4.54 18.22
C GLN A 196 6.02 5.04 17.46
N ASN A 197 5.97 6.28 16.99
CA ASN A 197 7.05 6.98 16.28
C ASN A 197 7.46 6.30 14.95
N ALA A 198 6.55 5.57 14.33
CA ALA A 198 6.73 5.07 12.98
C ALA A 198 6.37 6.12 11.92
N GLY A 199 5.51 7.09 12.25
CA GLY A 199 5.14 8.20 11.37
C GLY A 199 6.31 9.17 11.14
N GLY A 200 6.44 9.65 9.90
CA GLY A 200 7.43 10.67 9.53
C GLY A 200 7.12 12.00 10.20
N GLN A 201 8.15 12.67 10.71
CA GLN A 201 7.99 13.96 11.38
C GLN A 201 7.77 15.09 10.39
N GLY A 202 7.06 16.13 10.79
CA GLY A 202 6.88 17.34 10.01
C GLY A 202 6.12 18.38 10.81
N LYS A 203 5.72 19.49 10.15
CA LYS A 203 4.72 20.38 10.74
C LYS A 203 3.45 19.59 11.09
N HIS A 204 3.08 18.67 10.20
CA HIS A 204 2.13 17.62 10.49
C HIS A 204 2.80 16.25 10.34
N ASN A 205 2.93 15.54 11.46
CA ASN A 205 3.42 14.17 11.49
C ASN A 205 2.51 13.21 10.73
N GLY A 206 3.12 12.25 10.02
CA GLY A 206 2.44 11.09 9.48
C GLY A 206 1.94 10.16 10.59
N GLY A 207 0.97 9.32 10.25
CA GLY A 207 0.41 8.35 11.19
C GLY A 207 1.36 7.21 11.50
N ASP A 208 1.21 6.64 12.69
CA ASP A 208 1.96 5.46 13.12
C ASP A 208 1.37 4.17 12.54
N GLY A 209 2.25 3.19 12.28
CA GLY A 209 1.86 1.83 11.91
C GLY A 209 1.34 1.02 13.12
N VAL A 210 1.31 -0.30 12.97
CA VAL A 210 0.98 -1.24 14.05
C VAL A 210 2.06 -2.31 14.20
N ILE A 211 2.09 -2.92 15.38
CA ILE A 211 2.84 -4.15 15.68
C ILE A 211 1.81 -5.25 15.91
N ARG A 212 1.95 -6.37 15.20
CA ARG A 212 1.24 -7.62 15.44
C ARG A 212 2.22 -8.74 15.73
N GLU A 213 2.03 -9.44 16.83
CA GLU A 213 2.80 -10.65 17.16
C GLU A 213 1.86 -11.84 17.23
N ILE A 214 2.11 -12.84 16.40
CA ILE A 214 1.25 -14.00 16.22
C ILE A 214 2.05 -15.25 16.53
N GLU A 215 1.64 -15.99 17.56
CA GLU A 215 2.18 -17.31 17.88
C GLU A 215 1.35 -18.40 17.20
N PHE A 216 1.99 -19.30 16.48
CA PHE A 216 1.29 -20.42 15.84
C PHE A 216 1.15 -21.59 16.81
N LEU A 217 -0.02 -22.21 16.88
CA LEU A 217 -0.31 -23.30 17.82
C LEU A 217 -0.09 -24.70 17.21
N LYS A 218 0.17 -24.76 15.91
CA LYS A 218 0.55 -25.96 15.17
C LYS A 218 1.40 -25.60 13.96
N ASP A 219 1.89 -26.62 13.26
CA ASP A 219 2.62 -26.43 12.00
C ASP A 219 1.69 -25.92 10.90
N LEU A 220 2.11 -24.84 10.23
CA LEU A 220 1.35 -24.13 9.20
C LEU A 220 2.27 -23.60 8.10
N GLU A 221 1.67 -23.23 6.97
CA GLU A 221 2.30 -22.42 5.93
C GLU A 221 1.85 -20.98 6.06
N VAL A 222 2.80 -20.05 6.02
CA VAL A 222 2.57 -18.60 6.01
C VAL A 222 2.97 -18.05 4.66
N SER A 223 2.14 -17.16 4.10
CA SER A 223 2.48 -16.34 2.95
C SER A 223 2.27 -14.86 3.30
N MET A 224 3.25 -14.04 2.97
CA MET A 224 3.17 -12.60 3.11
C MET A 224 3.44 -11.93 1.79
N LEU A 225 2.56 -11.00 1.43
CA LEU A 225 2.71 -10.11 0.29
C LEU A 225 2.59 -8.70 0.84
N THR A 226 3.74 -8.05 0.99
CA THR A 226 3.85 -6.71 1.59
C THR A 226 4.80 -5.84 0.79
N GLN A 227 4.78 -4.54 1.02
CA GLN A 227 5.76 -3.59 0.49
C GLN A 227 6.21 -2.58 1.58
N ARG A 228 7.03 -1.60 1.19
CA ARG A 228 7.65 -0.61 2.09
C ARG A 228 8.48 -1.26 3.20
N ARG A 229 9.20 -2.35 2.88
CA ARG A 229 10.19 -2.98 3.77
C ARG A 229 11.61 -2.51 3.45
N VAL A 230 11.83 -1.99 2.24
CA VAL A 230 13.11 -1.42 1.80
C VAL A 230 13.00 0.09 1.64
N ARG A 231 11.93 0.57 1.01
CA ARG A 231 11.74 2.01 0.74
C ARG A 231 10.65 2.59 1.65
N PRO A 232 10.92 3.69 2.36
CA PRO A 232 9.92 4.29 3.24
C PRO A 232 8.81 5.00 2.45
N PRO A 233 7.63 5.20 3.05
CA PRO A 233 6.66 6.19 2.60
C PRO A 233 7.26 7.59 2.59
N PHE A 234 7.09 8.33 1.50
CA PHE A 234 7.71 9.65 1.33
C PHE A 234 6.99 10.71 2.19
N GLY A 235 7.75 11.69 2.69
CA GLY A 235 7.19 12.95 3.20
C GLY A 235 7.02 13.98 2.08
N LEU A 236 6.37 15.11 2.37
CA LEU A 236 6.15 16.22 1.44
C LEU A 236 6.52 17.57 2.06
N ASP A 237 6.89 18.54 1.22
CA ASP A 237 7.21 19.93 1.60
C ASP A 237 8.19 20.06 2.79
N GLY A 238 9.17 19.17 2.86
CA GLY A 238 10.17 19.13 3.92
C GLY A 238 9.78 18.29 5.14
N GLY A 239 8.64 17.60 5.10
CA GLY A 239 8.32 16.52 6.03
C GLY A 239 9.20 15.29 5.80
N GLU A 240 9.51 14.58 6.87
CA GLU A 240 10.33 13.38 6.87
C GLU A 240 9.53 12.14 6.38
N PRO A 241 10.22 11.15 5.80
CA PRO A 241 9.59 9.89 5.43
C PRO A 241 9.11 9.09 6.64
N GLY A 242 8.08 8.28 6.45
CA GLY A 242 7.64 7.31 7.46
C GLY A 242 8.63 6.15 7.61
N SER A 243 8.55 5.42 8.71
CA SER A 243 9.36 4.21 8.92
C SER A 243 8.91 3.08 7.99
N VAL A 244 9.89 2.33 7.45
CA VAL A 244 9.63 1.05 6.77
C VAL A 244 8.98 0.04 7.73
N GLY A 245 8.19 -0.87 7.18
CA GLY A 245 7.70 -2.03 7.90
C GLY A 245 8.79 -3.11 8.09
N LYS A 246 8.48 -4.14 8.88
CA LYS A 246 9.34 -5.33 9.08
C LYS A 246 8.49 -6.58 9.27
N ASN A 247 8.98 -7.70 8.77
CA ASN A 247 8.37 -9.02 8.97
C ASN A 247 9.44 -9.94 9.57
N GLN A 248 9.27 -10.37 10.81
CA GLN A 248 10.28 -11.13 11.54
C GLN A 248 9.69 -12.42 12.10
N LEU A 249 10.34 -13.55 11.84
CA LEU A 249 9.95 -14.84 12.39
C LEU A 249 10.93 -15.26 13.47
N LYS A 250 10.44 -15.39 14.70
CA LYS A 250 11.19 -15.98 15.81
C LYS A 250 10.90 -17.48 15.88
N ARG A 251 11.94 -18.30 15.73
CA ARG A 251 11.86 -19.76 15.83
C ARG A 251 11.85 -20.20 17.29
N ALA A 252 10.95 -21.10 17.65
CA ALA A 252 10.83 -21.60 19.03
C ALA A 252 11.94 -22.57 19.44
N VAL A 253 12.60 -23.21 18.47
CA VAL A 253 13.61 -24.25 18.72
C VAL A 253 14.93 -23.68 19.25
N ASP A 254 15.28 -22.47 18.83
CA ASP A 254 16.60 -21.86 19.08
C ASP A 254 16.52 -20.35 19.36
N ASP A 255 15.32 -19.79 19.49
CA ASP A 255 15.04 -18.36 19.64
C ASP A 255 15.59 -17.48 18.50
N ASN A 256 16.00 -18.08 17.37
CA ASN A 256 16.55 -17.33 16.24
C ASN A 256 15.49 -16.45 15.57
N VAL A 257 15.88 -15.22 15.23
CA VAL A 257 15.01 -14.24 14.56
C VAL A 257 15.44 -14.07 13.12
N ILE A 258 14.54 -14.39 12.19
CA ILE A 258 14.75 -14.33 10.75
C ILE A 258 13.97 -13.15 10.18
N ASP A 259 14.64 -12.27 9.44
CA ASP A 259 13.95 -11.28 8.61
C ASP A 259 13.40 -11.97 7.36
N LEU A 260 12.09 -11.87 7.16
CA LEU A 260 11.39 -12.53 6.06
C LEU A 260 11.32 -11.67 4.79
N GLY A 261 11.75 -10.40 4.84
CA GLY A 261 11.61 -9.47 3.73
C GLY A 261 10.14 -9.12 3.41
N SER A 262 9.90 -8.58 2.22
CA SER A 262 8.59 -8.06 1.79
C SER A 262 7.66 -9.11 1.18
N LEU A 263 8.21 -10.15 0.56
CA LEU A 263 7.50 -11.23 -0.10
C LEU A 263 8.08 -12.56 0.36
N VAL A 264 7.26 -13.41 0.98
CA VAL A 264 7.72 -14.71 1.47
C VAL A 264 6.62 -15.75 1.48
N GLN A 265 7.03 -17.01 1.32
CA GLN A 265 6.28 -18.18 1.74
C GLN A 265 7.18 -19.02 2.65
N VAL A 266 6.71 -19.37 3.84
CA VAL A 266 7.52 -20.06 4.85
C VAL A 266 6.68 -21.00 5.71
N SER A 267 7.22 -22.19 5.97
CA SER A 267 6.68 -23.10 6.97
C SER A 267 7.02 -22.62 8.37
N VAL A 268 6.00 -22.53 9.22
CA VAL A 268 6.12 -22.21 10.65
C VAL A 268 5.80 -23.44 11.48
N LYS A 269 6.44 -23.55 12.65
CA LYS A 269 6.22 -24.64 13.60
C LYS A 269 5.37 -24.16 14.78
N ALA A 270 4.77 -25.11 15.48
CA ALA A 270 4.11 -24.81 16.75
C ALA A 270 5.06 -24.01 17.67
N ARG A 271 4.54 -22.92 18.25
CA ARG A 271 5.20 -21.95 19.12
C ARG A 271 6.13 -20.95 18.43
N ASP A 272 6.35 -21.04 17.12
CA ASP A 272 7.01 -19.97 16.38
C ASP A 272 6.18 -18.68 16.47
N VAL A 273 6.84 -17.53 16.49
CA VAL A 273 6.18 -16.22 16.60
C VAL A 273 6.53 -15.35 15.39
N LEU A 274 5.52 -14.92 14.66
CA LEU A 274 5.65 -13.93 13.59
C LEU A 274 5.33 -12.54 14.12
N THR A 275 6.28 -11.63 14.02
CA THR A 275 6.13 -10.20 14.32
C THR A 275 6.02 -9.42 13.01
N ILE A 276 4.90 -8.73 12.81
CA ILE A 276 4.62 -7.85 11.68
C ILE A 276 4.59 -6.42 12.20
N GLN A 277 5.51 -5.59 11.73
CA GLN A 277 5.51 -4.15 11.96
C GLN A 277 5.10 -3.47 10.66
N THR A 278 3.94 -2.81 10.64
CA THR A 278 3.51 -2.11 9.43
C THR A 278 4.22 -0.76 9.28
N PRO A 279 4.29 -0.22 8.04
CA PRO A 279 4.90 1.07 7.79
C PRO A 279 4.10 2.21 8.45
N GLY A 280 4.79 3.31 8.78
CA GLY A 280 4.13 4.57 9.12
C GLY A 280 3.65 5.31 7.86
N GLY A 281 3.11 6.52 8.04
CA GLY A 281 2.89 7.47 6.95
C GLY A 281 3.99 8.54 6.92
N GLY A 282 4.18 9.21 5.78
CA GLY A 282 5.09 10.35 5.67
C GLY A 282 4.56 11.61 6.34
N GLY A 283 5.46 12.46 6.82
CA GLY A 283 5.15 13.78 7.37
C GLY A 283 4.94 14.83 6.28
N PHE A 284 4.34 15.96 6.66
CA PHE A 284 4.10 17.10 5.77
C PHE A 284 4.65 18.39 6.38
N GLY A 285 5.38 19.16 5.58
CA GLY A 285 5.96 20.43 6.00
C GLY A 285 7.18 20.24 6.89
N LYS A 286 8.13 21.17 6.83
CA LYS A 286 9.27 21.18 7.74
C LYS A 286 8.79 21.37 9.19
N GLY A 287 9.21 20.47 10.09
CA GLY A 287 9.03 20.66 11.53
C GLY A 287 9.86 21.83 12.05
N ASP A 288 9.48 22.36 13.21
CA ASP A 288 10.27 23.37 13.93
C ASP A 288 11.56 22.80 14.50
#